data_AF-A0A7V2Y089-F1
#
_entry.id   AF-A0A7V2Y089-F1
#
_cell.length_a   1.000
_cell.length_b   1.000
_cell.length_c   1.000
_cell.angle_alpha   90.00
_cell.angle_beta   90.00
_cell.angle_gamma   90.00
#
_symmetry.space_group_name_H-M   'P 1'
#
loop_
_entity.id
_entity.type
_entity.pdbx_description
1 polymer ?
#
loop_
_entity_poly.entity_id
_entity_poly.type
_entity_poly.pdbx_seq_one_letter_code
_entity_poly.pdbx_strand_id
1 'polypeptide(L)'
;MSLASGMADWTVCPTLNVQRSNERGKGMAMRTKGIIWAAILFAFLANATFAEPVCSTGFSLSSSNPQSASPQSPQAQAAVQQMMAGPSVFIENQGQWADTDIKFALDSRGMNVGLTDKGPRFQLFKREPSQHPNNPRSAMNPAREDARPPQTGGTASPPSESSTRSTPQTGGTASSPSESAIPPNPETRNPNPGSMHEFRLVFDGAANVTPVGRGKSERTFNYLKGDPSTHREGVGSFETVWYENLYPGISLELSGQMTGLKYNFHVAPGADYRAIRLRYEGIEGLSVKPNGTLEIQIKDGWQPLTDGAPYIYQEVNGEKKPVAGEFTPIDDFTCGFQLSGKYDRGLPLLIDPYVAWGSFLGGAAADYGEGIAVDSSRNVYVTGYTVSTGWVSGGINTTYLGGNYDAFIVKLSMTGAHVWSTYLGGSGEDRGYGIAADFSGNIYVTGYTNSTGWISAGWDTSHNGGWDGFIVALSTDGSHRWSTYLGGSASDQGFGVVVDSDANVCATGGSSSPGWVSGGWDTTHNGGQDIYIVKLTSGANSCGPHTSEEARQTGATPSQLIFREMYM
;
A
#
# COMPACT_ATOMS: atom_id res chain seq x y z
N MET A 1 35.40 -33.00 41.68
CA MET A 1 36.85 -32.79 41.43
C MET A 1 36.97 -31.99 40.14
N SER A 2 37.71 -30.89 40.24
CA SER A 2 37.95 -29.82 39.25
C SER A 2 39.04 -30.18 38.23
N LEU A 3 39.07 -29.49 37.08
CA LEU A 3 40.21 -28.94 36.29
C LEU A 3 39.67 -28.63 34.85
N ALA A 4 39.54 -27.40 34.30
CA ALA A 4 40.47 -26.28 34.03
C ALA A 4 41.70 -26.71 33.17
N SER A 5 42.22 -26.05 32.13
CA SER A 5 42.01 -24.75 31.42
C SER A 5 43.13 -24.56 30.35
N GLY A 6 42.88 -23.79 29.27
CA GLY A 6 43.85 -22.95 28.49
C GLY A 6 44.88 -23.63 27.55
N MET A 7 45.58 -22.97 26.60
CA MET A 7 45.46 -21.76 25.74
C MET A 7 46.77 -21.68 24.89
N ALA A 8 46.82 -20.81 23.87
CA ALA A 8 48.00 -20.24 23.16
C ALA A 8 48.71 -21.11 22.09
N ASP A 9 49.31 -20.63 21.00
CA ASP A 9 49.44 -19.33 20.28
C ASP A 9 50.17 -19.67 18.95
N TRP A 10 50.23 -18.77 17.95
CA TRP A 10 51.43 -18.44 17.13
C TRP A 10 51.08 -17.44 16.01
N THR A 11 51.71 -16.26 16.09
CA THR A 11 51.79 -15.18 15.08
C THR A 11 53.06 -15.33 14.23
N VAL A 12 53.10 -14.76 13.01
CA VAL A 12 54.22 -13.98 12.40
C VAL A 12 53.98 -13.70 10.89
N CYS A 13 54.17 -12.45 10.47
CA CYS A 13 54.30 -11.93 9.09
C CYS A 13 55.81 -11.74 8.78
N PRO A 14 56.33 -11.78 7.52
CA PRO A 14 56.68 -10.51 6.84
C PRO A 14 56.77 -10.47 5.28
N THR A 15 56.38 -9.31 4.72
CA THR A 15 56.89 -8.43 3.60
C THR A 15 57.61 -8.89 2.29
N LEU A 16 57.18 -8.21 1.19
CA LEU A 16 57.88 -7.62 -0.01
C LEU A 16 58.64 -8.48 -1.07
N ASN A 17 58.28 -8.38 -2.38
CA ASN A 17 58.94 -7.51 -3.39
C ASN A 17 58.43 -7.65 -4.87
N VAL A 18 58.19 -6.48 -5.51
CA VAL A 18 58.57 -5.99 -6.87
C VAL A 18 58.32 -6.83 -8.15
N GLN A 19 57.62 -6.21 -9.12
CA GLN A 19 58.11 -6.02 -10.50
C GLN A 19 57.62 -4.69 -11.10
N ARG A 20 58.57 -3.93 -11.68
CA ARG A 20 58.39 -2.71 -12.50
C ARG A 20 58.35 -3.10 -13.99
N SER A 21 57.64 -2.32 -14.81
CA SER A 21 58.21 -1.74 -16.03
C SER A 21 57.29 -0.69 -16.69
N ASN A 22 57.89 0.47 -17.00
CA ASN A 22 57.67 1.35 -18.18
C ASN A 22 56.29 2.06 -18.34
N GLU A 23 56.15 3.33 -18.71
CA GLU A 23 57.05 4.27 -19.38
C GLU A 23 56.57 5.75 -19.26
N ARG A 24 57.55 6.64 -19.10
CA ARG A 24 57.72 8.03 -19.61
C ARG A 24 56.50 8.93 -19.92
N GLY A 25 56.49 10.10 -19.27
CA GLY A 25 55.68 11.27 -19.64
C GLY A 25 56.35 12.27 -20.60
N LYS A 26 55.50 13.11 -21.20
CA LYS A 26 55.65 14.48 -21.71
C LYS A 26 54.20 15.02 -21.75
N GLY A 27 53.74 16.03 -21.01
CA GLY A 27 54.18 17.42 -20.97
C GLY A 27 53.50 18.23 -22.07
N MET A 28 52.41 18.98 -21.76
CA MET A 28 52.24 20.43 -22.03
C MET A 28 50.76 20.91 -21.97
N ALA A 29 50.56 21.91 -21.09
CA ALA A 29 49.52 22.94 -20.95
C ALA A 29 48.27 23.00 -21.86
N MET A 30 47.08 23.19 -21.24
CA MET A 30 46.24 24.37 -21.49
C MET A 30 45.06 24.53 -20.50
N ARG A 31 45.02 25.71 -19.87
CA ARG A 31 43.86 26.60 -19.60
C ARG A 31 42.64 26.08 -18.83
N THR A 32 42.60 26.51 -17.57
CA THR A 32 41.50 27.23 -16.91
C THR A 32 40.20 27.45 -17.72
N LYS A 33 39.10 26.85 -17.26
CA LYS A 33 37.86 27.53 -16.78
C LYS A 33 36.73 26.51 -16.54
N GLY A 34 36.13 26.59 -15.35
CA GLY A 34 34.77 26.08 -15.07
C GLY A 34 34.73 24.95 -14.04
N ILE A 35 34.32 25.28 -12.81
CA ILE A 35 33.41 24.55 -11.91
C ILE A 35 33.67 25.06 -10.46
N ILE A 36 32.83 25.99 -10.04
CA ILE A 36 32.40 26.22 -8.65
C ILE A 36 30.88 26.46 -8.83
N TRP A 37 29.93 25.74 -8.26
CA TRP A 37 29.74 25.33 -6.87
C TRP A 37 28.83 24.11 -6.79
N ALA A 38 29.18 23.15 -5.93
CA ALA A 38 28.28 22.14 -5.39
C ALA A 38 27.65 22.70 -4.10
N ALA A 39 26.38 23.07 -4.18
CA ALA A 39 25.46 23.23 -3.06
C ALA A 39 24.04 23.38 -3.64
N ILE A 40 23.04 22.85 -2.94
CA ILE A 40 21.61 22.75 -3.30
C ILE A 40 21.26 21.43 -3.99
N LEU A 41 21.32 20.35 -3.20
CA LEU A 41 20.44 19.18 -3.34
C LEU A 41 19.88 18.85 -1.95
N PHE A 42 19.15 19.81 -1.37
CA PHE A 42 18.30 19.63 -0.18
C PHE A 42 17.25 20.74 -0.22
N ALA A 43 16.18 20.52 -0.99
CA ALA A 43 14.86 21.16 -0.90
C ALA A 43 14.04 20.81 -2.15
N PHE A 44 13.48 19.60 -2.23
CA PHE A 44 12.27 19.30 -3.03
C PHE A 44 11.58 18.00 -2.55
N LEU A 45 11.58 17.77 -1.24
CA LEU A 45 10.81 16.73 -0.55
C LEU A 45 10.25 17.34 0.74
N ALA A 46 9.31 18.27 0.60
CA ALA A 46 8.38 18.72 1.65
C ALA A 46 7.62 19.94 1.11
N ASN A 47 6.47 19.71 0.49
CA ASN A 47 5.28 20.57 0.53
C ASN A 47 4.28 20.07 -0.52
N ALA A 48 3.60 18.99 -0.18
CA ALA A 48 2.26 18.74 -0.66
C ALA A 48 1.41 18.48 0.60
N THR A 49 0.79 19.53 1.11
CA THR A 49 -0.31 19.41 2.05
C THR A 49 -1.40 18.56 1.41
N PHE A 50 -1.79 17.49 2.09
CA PHE A 50 -2.83 16.57 1.66
C PHE A 50 -4.14 17.32 1.41
N ALA A 51 -4.60 17.34 0.15
CA ALA A 51 -6.01 17.49 -0.13
C ALA A 51 -6.66 16.11 0.09
N GLU A 52 -7.76 16.08 0.84
CA GLU A 52 -8.53 14.87 1.15
C GLU A 52 -8.83 14.03 -0.10
N PRO A 53 -8.83 12.69 -0.03
CA PRO A 53 -9.33 11.87 -1.11
C PRO A 53 -10.87 11.99 -1.13
N VAL A 54 -11.40 12.78 -2.06
CA VAL A 54 -12.83 12.74 -2.37
C VAL A 54 -13.14 11.34 -2.93
N CYS A 55 -13.88 10.56 -2.15
CA CYS A 55 -14.50 9.32 -2.60
C CYS A 55 -15.53 9.68 -3.67
N SER A 56 -15.17 9.57 -4.96
CA SER A 56 -16.12 9.66 -6.06
C SER A 56 -16.52 8.26 -6.50
N THR A 57 -17.42 7.64 -5.72
CA THR A 57 -18.28 6.60 -6.29
C THR A 57 -19.25 7.29 -7.23
N GLY A 58 -18.94 7.30 -8.53
CA GLY A 58 -19.86 7.40 -9.66
C GLY A 58 -20.93 8.51 -9.71
N PHE A 59 -20.89 9.26 -10.81
CA PHE A 59 -22.01 9.91 -11.50
C PHE A 59 -22.70 11.08 -10.77
N SER A 60 -22.41 12.34 -11.16
CA SER A 60 -23.19 13.48 -10.61
C SER A 60 -24.41 13.93 -11.38
N LEU A 61 -25.19 14.62 -10.56
CA LEU A 61 -26.36 15.45 -10.77
C LEU A 61 -25.93 16.91 -11.00
N SER A 62 -26.50 17.55 -12.00
CA SER A 62 -26.51 19.01 -12.08
C SER A 62 -27.55 19.59 -11.11
N SER A 63 -27.05 20.25 -10.06
CA SER A 63 -27.61 21.39 -9.31
C SER A 63 -29.12 21.49 -9.08
N SER A 64 -29.56 21.08 -7.89
CA SER A 64 -30.03 22.05 -6.89
C SER A 64 -29.78 21.48 -5.49
N ASN A 65 -29.21 22.31 -4.63
CA ASN A 65 -28.69 22.00 -3.30
C ASN A 65 -29.73 21.25 -2.43
N PRO A 66 -29.38 20.06 -1.91
CA PRO A 66 -29.31 19.95 -0.45
C PRO A 66 -27.95 19.40 -0.03
N GLN A 67 -27.42 19.96 1.06
CA GLN A 67 -26.17 19.55 1.71
C GLN A 67 -26.01 18.01 1.68
N SER A 68 -25.04 17.54 0.89
CA SER A 68 -24.67 16.14 0.84
C SER A 68 -24.22 15.71 2.24
N ALA A 69 -24.94 14.77 2.83
CA ALA A 69 -24.48 14.10 4.04
C ALA A 69 -23.21 13.31 3.71
N SER A 70 -22.04 13.92 3.92
CA SER A 70 -20.81 13.17 4.17
C SER A 70 -21.10 12.15 5.28
N PRO A 71 -20.48 10.97 5.29
CA PRO A 71 -20.61 10.07 6.43
C PRO A 71 -20.16 10.85 7.67
N GLN A 72 -21.11 11.25 8.53
CA GLN A 72 -20.85 12.23 9.57
C GLN A 72 -20.06 11.64 10.74
N SER A 73 -19.96 10.31 10.81
CA SER A 73 -19.11 9.64 11.79
C SER A 73 -17.78 9.21 11.18
N PRO A 74 -16.67 9.37 11.91
CA PRO A 74 -15.38 8.78 11.57
C PRO A 74 -15.48 7.27 11.27
N GLN A 75 -16.39 6.55 11.93
CA GLN A 75 -16.63 5.13 11.71
C GLN A 75 -17.21 4.83 10.31
N ALA A 76 -18.14 5.66 9.81
CA ALA A 76 -18.71 5.47 8.48
C ALA A 76 -17.72 5.84 7.37
N GLN A 77 -16.87 6.84 7.60
CA GLN A 77 -15.76 7.17 6.71
C GLN A 77 -14.71 6.04 6.68
N ALA A 78 -14.34 5.51 7.84
CA ALA A 78 -13.42 4.38 7.97
C ALA A 78 -13.98 3.11 7.30
N ALA A 79 -15.29 2.84 7.42
CA ALA A 79 -15.93 1.70 6.78
C ALA A 79 -15.94 1.82 5.24
N VAL A 80 -16.27 2.99 4.70
CA VAL A 80 -16.19 3.26 3.25
C VAL A 80 -14.75 3.13 2.76
N GLN A 81 -13.78 3.62 3.52
CA GLN A 81 -12.37 3.59 3.11
C GLN A 81 -11.74 2.19 3.27
N GLN A 82 -12.15 1.39 4.25
CA GLN A 82 -11.82 -0.04 4.35
C GLN A 82 -12.43 -0.83 3.19
N MET A 83 -13.68 -0.55 2.81
CA MET A 83 -14.31 -1.15 1.62
C MET A 83 -13.53 -0.83 0.34
N MET A 84 -12.99 0.39 0.23
CA MET A 84 -12.14 0.84 -0.88
C MET A 84 -10.66 0.39 -0.76
N ALA A 85 -10.24 -0.11 0.40
CA ALA A 85 -8.89 -0.61 0.66
C ALA A 85 -8.73 -2.12 0.40
N GLY A 86 -9.82 -2.88 0.27
CA GLY A 86 -9.81 -4.30 -0.08
C GLY A 86 -9.19 -4.62 -1.45
N PRO A 87 -8.97 -5.91 -1.78
CA PRO A 87 -8.52 -6.32 -3.11
C PRO A 87 -9.55 -5.90 -4.17
N SER A 88 -9.12 -5.53 -5.37
CA SER A 88 -10.06 -5.14 -6.42
C SER A 88 -10.91 -6.36 -6.81
N VAL A 89 -12.23 -6.16 -6.97
CA VAL A 89 -13.18 -7.24 -7.32
C VAL A 89 -13.80 -7.00 -8.69
N PHE A 90 -14.19 -8.09 -9.34
CA PHE A 90 -14.97 -8.04 -10.56
C PHE A 90 -16.45 -7.95 -10.23
N ILE A 91 -17.13 -6.97 -10.80
CA ILE A 91 -18.56 -6.76 -10.65
C ILE A 91 -19.25 -7.34 -11.88
N GLU A 92 -20.19 -8.25 -11.68
CA GLU A 92 -20.96 -8.88 -12.75
C GLU A 92 -21.90 -7.89 -13.42
N ASN A 93 -22.03 -7.95 -14.75
CA ASN A 93 -23.03 -7.19 -15.48
C ASN A 93 -24.40 -7.87 -15.43
N GLN A 94 -25.30 -7.36 -14.59
CA GLN A 94 -26.70 -7.76 -14.47
C GLN A 94 -27.63 -6.76 -15.19
N GLY A 95 -27.10 -6.07 -16.20
CA GLY A 95 -27.81 -5.06 -17.00
C GLY A 95 -27.70 -3.64 -16.45
N GLN A 96 -26.85 -3.38 -15.46
CA GLN A 96 -26.53 -2.01 -15.02
C GLN A 96 -25.70 -1.25 -16.06
N TRP A 97 -25.01 -1.94 -16.97
CA TRP A 97 -24.30 -1.33 -18.09
C TRP A 97 -25.00 -1.69 -19.41
N ALA A 98 -25.17 -0.69 -20.28
CA ALA A 98 -25.83 -0.85 -21.57
C ALA A 98 -25.03 -1.73 -22.54
N ASP A 99 -23.71 -1.78 -22.39
CA ASP A 99 -22.84 -2.65 -23.19
C ASP A 99 -22.98 -4.10 -22.69
N THR A 100 -23.74 -4.90 -23.44
CA THR A 100 -24.02 -6.31 -23.13
C THR A 100 -22.87 -7.25 -23.45
N ASP A 101 -21.82 -6.77 -24.16
CA ASP A 101 -20.61 -7.56 -24.37
C ASP A 101 -19.81 -7.68 -23.07
N ILE A 102 -19.90 -6.68 -22.19
CA ILE A 102 -19.27 -6.70 -20.86
C ILE A 102 -20.01 -7.69 -19.96
N LYS A 103 -19.32 -8.74 -19.52
CA LYS A 103 -19.83 -9.73 -18.54
C LYS A 103 -19.41 -9.38 -17.12
N PHE A 104 -18.21 -8.86 -16.97
CA PHE A 104 -17.67 -8.37 -15.70
C PHE A 104 -16.92 -7.08 -15.92
N ALA A 105 -16.94 -6.18 -14.94
CA ALA A 105 -16.07 -5.00 -14.94
C ALA A 105 -15.21 -4.95 -13.69
N LEU A 106 -14.02 -4.38 -13.85
CA LEU A 106 -13.08 -4.07 -12.80
C LEU A 106 -12.75 -2.58 -12.90
N ASP A 107 -13.03 -1.85 -11.82
CA ASP A 107 -12.55 -0.48 -11.65
C ASP A 107 -11.21 -0.54 -10.90
N SER A 108 -10.14 -0.14 -11.59
CA SER A 108 -8.81 0.00 -11.01
C SER A 108 -8.38 1.46 -11.14
N ARG A 109 -7.58 1.97 -10.20
CA ARG A 109 -7.29 3.42 -10.10
C ARG A 109 -6.61 3.96 -11.37
N GLY A 110 -7.39 4.52 -12.30
CA GLY A 110 -6.92 5.09 -13.56
C GLY A 110 -7.10 4.20 -14.80
N MET A 111 -7.67 3.02 -14.66
CA MET A 111 -7.98 2.10 -15.75
C MET A 111 -9.28 1.34 -15.50
N ASN A 112 -10.22 1.43 -16.44
CA ASN A 112 -11.40 0.57 -16.44
C ASN A 112 -11.10 -0.68 -17.26
N VAL A 113 -11.50 -1.83 -16.75
CA VAL A 113 -11.39 -3.10 -17.47
C VAL A 113 -12.77 -3.73 -17.60
N GLY A 114 -13.19 -4.00 -18.83
CA GLY A 114 -14.40 -4.76 -19.15
C GLY A 114 -14.04 -6.12 -19.71
N LEU A 115 -14.51 -7.19 -19.09
CA LEU A 115 -14.29 -8.56 -19.55
C LEU A 115 -15.43 -9.00 -20.46
N THR A 116 -15.10 -9.49 -21.66
CA THR A 116 -16.06 -9.88 -22.70
C THR A 116 -15.78 -11.30 -23.18
N ASP A 117 -16.69 -11.90 -23.96
CA ASP A 117 -16.46 -13.23 -24.54
C ASP A 117 -15.24 -13.30 -25.49
N LYS A 118 -14.69 -12.15 -25.89
CA LYS A 118 -13.53 -12.01 -26.79
C LYS A 118 -12.23 -11.62 -26.06
N GLY A 119 -12.30 -11.48 -24.73
CA GLY A 119 -11.20 -11.03 -23.89
C GLY A 119 -11.40 -9.63 -23.30
N PRO A 120 -10.41 -9.13 -22.54
CA PRO A 120 -10.49 -7.84 -21.84
C PRO A 120 -10.44 -6.63 -22.79
N ARG A 121 -11.27 -5.64 -22.50
CA ARG A 121 -11.19 -4.27 -23.04
C ARG A 121 -10.71 -3.32 -21.94
N PHE A 122 -9.80 -2.42 -22.28
CA PHE A 122 -9.17 -1.51 -21.35
C PHE A 122 -9.43 -0.07 -21.76
N GLN A 123 -9.81 0.78 -20.81
CA GLN A 123 -9.88 2.22 -21.00
C GLN A 123 -8.93 2.91 -20.03
N LEU A 124 -7.95 3.61 -20.59
CA LEU A 124 -6.95 4.40 -19.86
C LEU A 124 -7.36 5.86 -19.85
N PHE A 125 -7.13 6.56 -18.74
CA PHE A 125 -7.43 7.98 -18.60
C PHE A 125 -6.17 8.78 -18.25
N LYS A 126 -5.96 9.92 -18.92
CA LYS A 126 -4.90 10.86 -18.53
C LYS A 126 -5.30 11.53 -17.21
N ARG A 127 -4.40 11.51 -16.24
CA ARG A 127 -4.51 12.41 -15.08
C ARG A 127 -4.03 13.79 -15.50
N GLU A 128 -4.95 14.75 -15.57
CA GLU A 128 -4.57 16.16 -15.64
C GLU A 128 -3.83 16.53 -14.33
N PRO A 129 -2.66 17.18 -14.40
CA PRO A 129 -2.03 17.70 -13.20
C PRO A 129 -3.00 18.71 -12.55
N SER A 130 -3.31 18.50 -11.27
CA SER A 130 -4.19 19.36 -10.50
C SER A 130 -3.73 20.82 -10.63
N GLN A 131 -4.50 21.64 -11.34
CA GLN A 131 -4.34 23.08 -11.30
C GLN A 131 -4.87 23.56 -9.94
N HIS A 132 -4.02 23.55 -8.91
CA HIS A 132 -4.23 24.45 -7.80
C HIS A 132 -4.15 25.88 -8.36
N PRO A 133 -5.16 26.73 -8.18
CA PRO A 133 -5.03 28.14 -8.52
C PRO A 133 -4.06 28.75 -7.51
N ASN A 134 -2.79 28.81 -7.88
CA ASN A 134 -1.81 29.66 -7.19
C ASN A 134 -2.33 31.09 -7.29
N ASN A 135 -2.86 31.57 -6.17
CA ASN A 135 -3.27 32.94 -5.92
C ASN A 135 -2.09 33.88 -6.24
N PRO A 136 -2.12 34.68 -7.31
CA PRO A 136 -1.03 35.60 -7.62
C PRO A 136 -1.19 36.87 -6.79
N ARG A 137 -0.92 36.78 -5.50
CA ARG A 137 -0.71 37.93 -4.61
C ARG A 137 0.57 37.75 -3.80
N SER A 138 1.70 37.63 -4.48
CA SER A 138 2.99 38.03 -3.93
C SER A 138 4.01 38.20 -5.05
N ALA A 139 3.89 39.29 -5.80
CA ALA A 139 4.98 39.84 -6.60
C ALA A 139 4.91 41.36 -6.42
N MET A 140 5.57 41.81 -5.37
CA MET A 140 5.72 43.21 -4.99
C MET A 140 6.63 43.87 -6.02
N ASN A 141 6.11 44.82 -6.79
CA ASN A 141 6.90 45.69 -7.66
C ASN A 141 6.96 47.08 -7.01
N PRO A 142 8.14 47.62 -6.65
CA PRO A 142 8.23 48.95 -6.05
C PRO A 142 8.40 49.99 -7.15
N ALA A 143 7.47 50.94 -7.27
CA ALA A 143 7.75 52.34 -7.61
C ALA A 143 6.47 53.15 -7.91
N ARG A 144 6.41 54.31 -7.24
CA ARG A 144 5.71 55.57 -7.58
C ARG A 144 4.23 55.74 -7.18
N GLU A 145 4.05 56.36 -6.00
CA GLU A 145 3.45 57.71 -5.81
C GLU A 145 2.89 58.35 -7.12
N ASP A 146 1.66 58.86 -7.21
CA ASP A 146 1.03 59.83 -6.31
C ASP A 146 -0.48 60.02 -6.59
N ALA A 147 -1.17 60.56 -5.58
CA ALA A 147 -2.34 61.46 -5.61
C ALA A 147 -3.78 60.95 -5.97
N ARG A 148 -4.50 60.72 -4.86
CA ARG A 148 -5.93 60.95 -4.49
C ARG A 148 -7.01 61.55 -5.46
N PRO A 149 -8.31 61.31 -5.15
CA PRO A 149 -9.53 61.40 -5.98
C PRO A 149 -10.28 62.76 -5.71
N PRO A 150 -11.62 63.01 -5.92
CA PRO A 150 -12.76 62.08 -6.05
C PRO A 150 -14.07 62.52 -6.78
N GLN A 151 -15.06 61.59 -6.77
CA GLN A 151 -16.54 61.73 -6.89
C GLN A 151 -17.13 62.29 -8.21
N THR A 152 -18.28 61.87 -8.75
CA THR A 152 -19.64 61.79 -8.17
C THR A 152 -20.62 61.16 -9.19
N GLY A 153 -21.77 60.67 -8.70
CA GLY A 153 -23.07 60.63 -9.41
C GLY A 153 -23.30 59.41 -10.32
N GLY A 154 -24.39 58.64 -10.26
CA GLY A 154 -25.72 58.89 -9.73
C GLY A 154 -26.76 58.85 -10.87
N THR A 155 -27.87 58.12 -10.66
CA THR A 155 -29.11 57.98 -11.48
C THR A 155 -29.03 56.96 -12.64
N ALA A 156 -29.79 55.85 -12.68
CA ALA A 156 -31.23 55.54 -12.56
C ALA A 156 -31.93 55.42 -13.94
N SER A 157 -32.08 54.16 -14.39
CA SER A 157 -33.26 53.51 -15.03
C SER A 157 -33.95 54.14 -16.27
N PRO A 158 -34.92 53.47 -16.94
CA PRO A 158 -35.03 52.10 -17.50
C PRO A 158 -35.59 52.22 -18.96
N PRO A 159 -36.64 51.48 -19.40
CA PRO A 159 -36.81 50.06 -19.71
C PRO A 159 -36.89 49.84 -21.26
N SER A 160 -37.03 48.64 -21.80
CA SER A 160 -38.34 48.01 -22.11
C SER A 160 -38.10 46.94 -23.19
N GLU A 161 -38.69 45.75 -23.00
CA GLU A 161 -39.68 45.12 -23.90
C GLU A 161 -39.17 44.71 -25.30
N SER A 162 -39.60 43.62 -25.93
CA SER A 162 -40.37 42.42 -25.60
C SER A 162 -40.23 41.53 -26.85
N SER A 163 -40.46 40.21 -26.70
CA SER A 163 -41.16 39.30 -27.62
C SER A 163 -40.83 39.30 -29.14
N THR A 164 -40.68 38.19 -29.87
CA THR A 164 -41.58 37.04 -30.00
C THR A 164 -40.90 35.91 -30.79
N ARG A 165 -41.29 34.70 -30.39
CA ARG A 165 -41.34 33.37 -31.02
C ARG A 165 -41.61 33.30 -32.55
N SER A 166 -40.91 32.40 -33.24
CA SER A 166 -41.47 31.52 -34.30
C SER A 166 -40.50 30.37 -34.68
N THR A 167 -41.06 29.16 -34.78
CA THR A 167 -40.51 27.87 -35.29
C THR A 167 -41.18 27.55 -36.64
N PRO A 168 -40.94 26.41 -37.33
CA PRO A 168 -39.72 25.65 -37.68
C PRO A 168 -39.68 25.27 -39.20
N GLN A 169 -38.57 24.73 -39.75
CA GLN A 169 -38.65 23.84 -40.94
C GLN A 169 -37.38 22.99 -41.21
N THR A 170 -37.60 21.67 -41.17
CA THR A 170 -37.13 20.53 -42.00
C THR A 170 -35.83 20.55 -42.81
N GLY A 171 -35.06 19.45 -42.67
CA GLY A 171 -34.52 18.66 -43.80
C GLY A 171 -32.99 18.47 -43.84
N GLY A 172 -32.52 17.21 -43.72
CA GLY A 172 -31.13 16.85 -44.04
C GLY A 172 -30.69 15.49 -43.49
N THR A 173 -30.62 14.48 -44.36
CA THR A 173 -30.14 13.11 -44.12
C THR A 173 -28.61 12.98 -44.03
N ALA A 174 -28.18 11.90 -43.35
CA ALA A 174 -26.98 11.07 -43.55
C ALA A 174 -25.91 11.10 -42.45
N SER A 175 -25.76 9.93 -41.80
CA SER A 175 -24.54 9.11 -41.62
C SER A 175 -24.41 8.55 -40.19
N SER A 176 -24.42 7.21 -40.10
CA SER A 176 -23.89 6.46 -38.96
C SER A 176 -22.35 6.59 -38.92
N PRO A 177 -21.72 6.47 -37.75
CA PRO A 177 -21.27 5.15 -37.33
C PRO A 177 -21.57 4.80 -35.86
N SER A 178 -21.65 3.49 -35.66
CA SER A 178 -21.60 2.77 -34.39
C SER A 178 -20.26 2.97 -33.67
N GLU A 179 -20.27 3.25 -32.37
CA GLU A 179 -19.11 2.98 -31.52
C GLU A 179 -19.52 2.66 -30.06
N SER A 180 -18.89 1.60 -29.58
CA SER A 180 -18.97 0.99 -28.26
C SER A 180 -18.50 1.96 -27.19
N ALA A 181 -19.29 2.23 -26.15
CA ALA A 181 -18.85 3.04 -25.02
C ALA A 181 -19.34 2.42 -23.70
N ILE A 182 -18.39 1.99 -22.87
CA ILE A 182 -18.58 1.88 -21.42
C ILE A 182 -18.99 3.29 -20.95
N PRO A 183 -20.11 3.48 -20.22
CA PRO A 183 -20.64 4.81 -19.95
C PRO A 183 -19.67 5.60 -19.04
N PRO A 184 -19.28 6.83 -19.42
CA PRO A 184 -18.42 7.67 -18.59
C PRO A 184 -19.17 8.19 -17.37
N ASN A 185 -18.40 8.49 -16.32
CA ASN A 185 -18.82 9.24 -15.15
C ASN A 185 -19.32 10.66 -15.56
N PRO A 186 -20.58 11.07 -15.33
CA PRO A 186 -21.17 12.35 -15.75
C PRO A 186 -20.79 13.57 -14.91
N GLU A 187 -19.80 13.49 -14.02
CA GLU A 187 -19.24 14.71 -13.39
C GLU A 187 -18.34 15.53 -14.32
N THR A 188 -17.90 14.98 -15.45
CA THR A 188 -17.02 15.73 -16.35
C THR A 188 -17.67 15.87 -17.71
N ARG A 189 -17.73 17.11 -18.20
CA ARG A 189 -17.78 17.42 -19.65
C ARG A 189 -17.09 16.31 -20.43
N ASN A 190 -17.76 15.83 -21.47
CA ASN A 190 -17.24 14.90 -22.48
C ASN A 190 -15.70 14.93 -22.47
N PRO A 191 -15.02 13.84 -22.04
CA PRO A 191 -13.57 13.85 -21.93
C PRO A 191 -13.02 14.34 -23.26
N ASN A 192 -12.18 15.38 -23.21
CA ASN A 192 -11.53 15.90 -24.41
C ASN A 192 -10.94 14.69 -25.16
N PRO A 193 -11.13 14.52 -26.48
CA PRO A 193 -10.74 13.29 -27.21
C PRO A 193 -9.27 12.84 -27.04
N GLY A 194 -8.40 13.68 -26.46
CA GLY A 194 -7.02 13.34 -26.09
C GLY A 194 -6.79 12.80 -24.67
N SER A 195 -7.83 12.66 -23.84
CA SER A 195 -7.75 12.30 -22.41
C SER A 195 -8.09 10.84 -22.09
N MET A 196 -8.58 10.07 -23.06
CA MET A 196 -8.88 8.65 -22.92
C MET A 196 -8.27 7.84 -24.07
N HIS A 197 -7.88 6.59 -23.80
CA HIS A 197 -7.41 5.65 -24.80
C HIS A 197 -8.00 4.26 -24.53
N GLU A 198 -8.61 3.65 -25.54
CA GLU A 198 -9.11 2.28 -25.48
C GLU A 198 -8.17 1.34 -26.23
N PHE A 199 -7.87 0.19 -25.63
CA PHE A 199 -7.18 -0.92 -26.29
C PHE A 199 -7.76 -2.26 -25.80
N ARG A 200 -7.46 -3.35 -26.51
CA ARG A 200 -8.03 -4.68 -26.20
C ARG A 200 -6.94 -5.73 -26.13
N LEU A 201 -7.13 -6.71 -25.27
CA LEU A 201 -6.38 -7.96 -25.30
C LEU A 201 -7.28 -9.05 -25.90
N VAL A 202 -6.85 -9.56 -27.06
CA VAL A 202 -7.49 -10.62 -27.82
C VAL A 202 -6.62 -11.87 -27.76
N PHE A 203 -7.26 -13.03 -27.60
CA PHE A 203 -6.59 -14.32 -27.53
C PHE A 203 -6.59 -14.98 -28.91
N ASP A 204 -5.54 -14.74 -29.70
CA ASP A 204 -5.48 -15.21 -31.09
C ASP A 204 -5.49 -16.74 -31.16
N GLY A 205 -6.44 -17.31 -31.92
CA GLY A 205 -6.62 -18.75 -32.05
C GLY A 205 -7.34 -19.44 -30.88
N ALA A 206 -7.87 -18.66 -29.93
CA ALA A 206 -8.67 -19.17 -28.82
C ALA A 206 -10.13 -19.48 -29.24
N ALA A 207 -10.83 -20.23 -28.39
CA ALA A 207 -12.28 -20.38 -28.48
C ALA A 207 -13.01 -19.11 -28.00
N ASN A 208 -14.24 -18.89 -28.47
CA ASN A 208 -15.15 -17.92 -27.85
C ASN A 208 -15.65 -18.50 -26.52
N VAL A 209 -15.19 -17.95 -25.41
CA VAL A 209 -15.51 -18.45 -24.06
C VAL A 209 -16.17 -17.33 -23.28
N THR A 210 -17.37 -17.58 -22.77
CA THR A 210 -18.01 -16.66 -21.83
C THR A 210 -17.32 -16.78 -20.46
N PRO A 211 -16.76 -15.68 -19.94
CA PRO A 211 -16.06 -15.71 -18.67
C PRO A 211 -17.01 -16.02 -17.50
N VAL A 212 -16.50 -16.67 -16.46
CA VAL A 212 -17.25 -17.06 -15.26
C VAL A 212 -16.59 -16.51 -14.00
N GLY A 213 -17.36 -15.85 -13.13
CA GLY A 213 -16.88 -15.36 -11.83
C GLY A 213 -16.69 -16.49 -10.81
N ARG A 214 -15.59 -16.45 -10.06
CA ARG A 214 -15.29 -17.38 -8.95
C ARG A 214 -14.81 -16.63 -7.72
N GLY A 215 -14.97 -17.25 -6.55
CA GLY A 215 -14.67 -16.62 -5.26
C GLY A 215 -15.62 -15.45 -5.01
N LYS A 216 -16.90 -15.75 -4.75
CA LYS A 216 -17.91 -14.71 -4.51
C LYS A 216 -17.50 -13.90 -3.27
N SER A 217 -17.35 -12.60 -3.44
CA SER A 217 -16.99 -11.66 -2.37
C SER A 217 -18.25 -11.24 -1.61
N GLU A 218 -18.10 -10.95 -0.32
CA GLU A 218 -19.18 -10.39 0.52
C GLU A 218 -19.57 -8.96 0.10
N ARG A 219 -18.70 -8.29 -0.68
CA ARG A 219 -18.99 -6.96 -1.22
C ARG A 219 -20.05 -7.04 -2.31
N THR A 220 -21.07 -6.21 -2.19
CA THR A 220 -22.13 -6.03 -3.19
C THR A 220 -22.27 -4.56 -3.56
N PHE A 221 -22.82 -4.30 -4.73
CA PHE A 221 -22.91 -2.97 -5.32
C PHE A 221 -24.35 -2.62 -5.69
N ASN A 222 -24.73 -1.37 -5.41
CA ASN A 222 -26.03 -0.82 -5.78
C ASN A 222 -25.85 0.26 -6.85
N TYR A 223 -26.62 0.16 -7.93
CA TYR A 223 -26.65 1.08 -9.06
C TYR A 223 -28.05 1.70 -9.12
N LEU A 224 -28.19 2.89 -8.53
CA LEU A 224 -29.48 3.55 -8.29
C LEU A 224 -29.67 4.80 -9.17
N LYS A 225 -29.11 4.79 -10.38
CA LYS A 225 -29.15 5.93 -11.30
C LYS A 225 -30.30 5.81 -12.30
N GLY A 226 -31.03 6.89 -12.52
CA GLY A 226 -32.08 6.97 -13.53
C GLY A 226 -33.42 6.44 -13.02
N ASP A 227 -34.23 5.91 -13.93
CA ASP A 227 -35.55 5.36 -13.61
C ASP A 227 -35.42 4.18 -12.63
N PRO A 228 -36.27 4.10 -11.59
CA PRO A 228 -36.24 2.99 -10.62
C PRO A 228 -36.28 1.59 -11.25
N SER A 229 -36.92 1.40 -12.41
CA SER A 229 -36.92 0.12 -13.12
C SER A 229 -35.53 -0.30 -13.66
N THR A 230 -34.63 0.68 -13.83
CA THR A 230 -33.24 0.45 -14.25
C THR A 230 -32.29 0.27 -13.07
N HIS A 231 -32.77 0.45 -11.84
CA HIS A 231 -31.94 0.24 -10.65
C HIS A 231 -31.55 -1.23 -10.51
N ARG A 232 -30.35 -1.47 -9.98
CA ARG A 232 -29.84 -2.79 -9.63
C ARG A 232 -29.30 -2.74 -8.23
N GLU A 233 -29.80 -3.60 -7.35
CA GLU A 233 -29.36 -3.69 -5.96
C GLU A 233 -28.72 -5.05 -5.71
N GLY A 234 -27.76 -5.09 -4.78
CA GLY A 234 -27.11 -6.34 -4.37
C GLY A 234 -26.30 -7.01 -5.48
N VAL A 235 -25.81 -6.25 -6.48
CA VAL A 235 -25.02 -6.80 -7.57
C VAL A 235 -23.77 -7.45 -6.99
N GLY A 236 -23.61 -8.74 -7.27
CA GLY A 236 -22.55 -9.57 -6.72
C GLY A 236 -21.18 -9.19 -7.26
N SER A 237 -20.15 -9.52 -6.50
CA SER A 237 -18.76 -9.37 -6.93
C SER A 237 -17.94 -10.64 -6.71
N PHE A 238 -16.87 -10.78 -7.46
CA PHE A 238 -16.03 -11.97 -7.53
C PHE A 238 -14.56 -11.60 -7.43
N GLU A 239 -13.78 -12.44 -6.75
CA GLU A 239 -12.33 -12.27 -6.60
C GLU A 239 -11.59 -12.58 -7.90
N THR A 240 -12.07 -13.57 -8.66
CA THR A 240 -11.47 -13.98 -9.94
C THR A 240 -12.52 -14.19 -11.01
N VAL A 241 -12.11 -14.08 -12.27
CA VAL A 241 -12.91 -14.39 -13.45
C VAL A 241 -12.14 -15.33 -14.36
N TRP A 242 -12.79 -16.37 -14.84
CA TRP A 242 -12.16 -17.47 -15.58
C TRP A 242 -12.67 -17.58 -17.00
N TYR A 243 -11.76 -17.69 -17.96
CA TYR A 243 -12.03 -18.21 -19.29
C TYR A 243 -11.59 -19.68 -19.31
N GLU A 244 -12.55 -20.58 -19.08
CA GLU A 244 -12.29 -22.01 -19.01
C GLU A 244 -12.01 -22.61 -20.39
N ASN A 245 -10.94 -23.40 -20.49
CA ASN A 245 -10.52 -24.05 -21.73
C ASN A 245 -10.47 -23.07 -22.93
N LEU A 246 -9.96 -21.87 -22.67
CA LEU A 246 -9.75 -20.80 -23.66
C LEU A 246 -8.96 -21.29 -24.87
N TYR A 247 -7.94 -22.11 -24.63
CA TYR A 247 -7.30 -22.95 -25.66
C TYR A 247 -7.46 -24.43 -25.28
N PRO A 248 -7.24 -25.39 -26.21
CA PRO A 248 -7.33 -26.81 -25.89
C PRO A 248 -6.45 -27.20 -24.69
N GLY A 249 -7.07 -27.49 -23.54
CA GLY A 249 -6.40 -27.84 -22.29
C GLY A 249 -5.77 -26.67 -21.54
N ILE A 250 -6.10 -25.42 -21.88
CA ILE A 250 -5.55 -24.22 -21.21
C ILE A 250 -6.69 -23.31 -20.78
N SER A 251 -6.77 -23.03 -19.48
CA SER A 251 -7.70 -22.03 -18.92
C SER A 251 -6.96 -20.77 -18.52
N LEU A 252 -7.64 -19.63 -18.60
CA LEU A 252 -7.15 -18.34 -18.14
C LEU A 252 -7.92 -17.92 -16.90
N GLU A 253 -7.19 -17.63 -15.83
CA GLU A 253 -7.70 -17.00 -14.62
C GLU A 253 -7.30 -15.53 -14.63
N LEU A 254 -8.24 -14.64 -14.33
CA LEU A 254 -8.00 -13.22 -14.13
C LEU A 254 -8.28 -12.82 -12.69
N SER A 255 -7.39 -12.01 -12.12
CA SER A 255 -7.55 -11.40 -10.79
C SER A 255 -7.42 -9.87 -10.88
N GLY A 256 -8.19 -9.16 -10.06
CA GLY A 256 -8.15 -7.71 -9.98
C GLY A 256 -7.05 -7.22 -9.04
N GLN A 257 -6.28 -6.23 -9.49
CA GLN A 257 -5.29 -5.53 -8.67
C GLN A 257 -5.56 -4.04 -8.65
N MET A 258 -4.93 -3.32 -7.72
CA MET A 258 -5.06 -1.85 -7.66
C MET A 258 -4.44 -1.17 -8.88
N THR A 259 -3.37 -1.77 -9.43
CA THR A 259 -2.62 -1.29 -10.59
C THR A 259 -3.14 -1.83 -11.92
N GLY A 260 -4.14 -2.71 -11.90
CA GLY A 260 -4.76 -3.23 -13.12
C GLY A 260 -5.22 -4.68 -13.02
N LEU A 261 -5.14 -5.38 -14.15
CA LEU A 261 -5.54 -6.77 -14.31
C LEU A 261 -4.33 -7.68 -14.23
N LYS A 262 -4.45 -8.83 -13.56
CA LYS A 262 -3.45 -9.90 -13.63
C LYS A 262 -4.05 -11.17 -14.19
N TYR A 263 -3.25 -11.95 -14.91
CA TYR A 263 -3.66 -13.19 -15.54
C TYR A 263 -2.75 -14.35 -15.15
N ASN A 264 -3.33 -15.54 -15.02
CA ASN A 264 -2.61 -16.81 -14.87
C ASN A 264 -3.12 -17.81 -15.92
N PHE A 265 -2.21 -18.41 -16.70
CA PHE A 265 -2.57 -19.51 -17.60
C PHE A 265 -2.35 -20.85 -16.92
N HIS A 266 -3.43 -21.61 -16.77
CA HIS A 266 -3.46 -22.96 -16.24
C HIS A 266 -3.37 -23.94 -17.42
N VAL A 267 -2.16 -24.46 -17.68
CA VAL A 267 -1.89 -25.41 -18.76
C VAL A 267 -2.00 -26.82 -18.22
N ALA A 268 -2.99 -27.58 -18.69
CA ALA A 268 -3.21 -28.96 -18.29
C ALA A 268 -2.07 -29.89 -18.79
N PRO A 269 -1.86 -31.06 -18.15
CA PRO A 269 -0.92 -32.06 -18.64
C PRO A 269 -1.09 -32.34 -20.14
N GLY A 270 0.02 -32.33 -20.87
CA GLY A 270 0.07 -32.58 -22.31
C GLY A 270 -0.33 -31.41 -23.21
N ALA A 271 -1.03 -30.40 -22.70
CA ALA A 271 -1.46 -29.23 -23.48
C ALA A 271 -0.25 -28.44 -24.01
N ASP A 272 -0.45 -27.74 -25.13
CA ASP A 272 0.61 -27.00 -25.81
C ASP A 272 0.55 -25.51 -25.47
N TYR A 273 1.41 -25.07 -24.55
CA TYR A 273 1.47 -23.67 -24.11
C TYR A 273 1.70 -22.67 -25.27
N ARG A 274 2.27 -23.12 -26.40
CA ARG A 274 2.52 -22.27 -27.58
C ARG A 274 1.24 -21.84 -28.29
N ALA A 275 0.10 -22.42 -27.92
CA ALA A 275 -1.21 -21.96 -28.36
C ALA A 275 -1.55 -20.57 -27.79
N ILE A 276 -0.97 -20.18 -26.65
CA ILE A 276 -1.24 -18.90 -26.01
C ILE A 276 -0.65 -17.77 -26.86
N ARG A 277 -1.52 -16.90 -27.37
CA ARG A 277 -1.17 -15.73 -28.19
C ARG A 277 -1.96 -14.52 -27.71
N LEU A 278 -1.23 -13.56 -27.14
CA LEU A 278 -1.74 -12.33 -26.56
C LEU A 278 -1.62 -11.22 -27.60
N ARG A 279 -2.71 -10.95 -28.32
CA ARG A 279 -2.78 -9.87 -29.31
C ARG A 279 -3.35 -8.62 -28.67
N TYR A 280 -2.61 -7.52 -28.75
CA TYR A 280 -3.05 -6.23 -28.28
C TYR A 280 -3.54 -5.39 -29.46
N GLU A 281 -4.82 -5.03 -29.44
CA GLU A 281 -5.42 -4.16 -30.46
C GLU A 281 -5.54 -2.73 -29.93
N GLY A 282 -5.28 -1.74 -30.78
CA GLY A 282 -5.36 -0.32 -30.40
C GLY A 282 -4.10 0.18 -29.68
N ILE A 283 -2.95 -0.45 -29.89
CA ILE A 283 -1.64 -0.02 -29.39
C ILE A 283 -0.71 0.36 -30.56
N GLU A 284 0.41 1.01 -30.30
CA GLU A 284 1.44 1.35 -31.31
C GLU A 284 2.50 0.26 -31.48
N GLY A 285 2.68 -0.62 -30.49
CA GLY A 285 3.55 -1.78 -30.63
C GLY A 285 3.93 -2.48 -29.31
N LEU A 286 4.56 -3.64 -29.44
CA LEU A 286 5.10 -4.43 -28.35
C LEU A 286 6.62 -4.54 -28.42
N SER A 287 7.27 -4.59 -27.27
CA SER A 287 8.68 -5.00 -27.18
C SER A 287 8.96 -5.72 -25.88
N VAL A 288 10.04 -6.51 -25.83
CA VAL A 288 10.52 -7.15 -24.61
C VAL A 288 11.86 -6.53 -24.24
N LYS A 289 11.95 -6.00 -23.02
CA LYS A 289 13.17 -5.39 -22.49
C LYS A 289 14.20 -6.46 -22.08
N PRO A 290 15.50 -6.12 -21.97
CA PRO A 290 16.54 -7.09 -21.58
C PRO A 290 16.32 -7.78 -20.23
N ASN A 291 15.52 -7.19 -19.33
CA ASN A 291 15.14 -7.78 -18.04
C ASN A 291 13.90 -8.70 -18.15
N GLY A 292 13.41 -8.99 -19.36
CA GLY A 292 12.24 -9.83 -19.62
C GLY A 292 10.89 -9.11 -19.50
N THR A 293 10.86 -7.83 -19.13
CA THR A 293 9.62 -7.05 -19.05
C THR A 293 9.02 -6.83 -20.45
N LEU A 294 7.74 -7.18 -20.64
CA LEU A 294 6.96 -6.80 -21.81
C LEU A 294 6.57 -5.33 -21.69
N GLU A 295 6.83 -4.55 -22.73
CA GLU A 295 6.42 -3.16 -22.85
C GLU A 295 5.37 -3.02 -23.94
N ILE A 296 4.25 -2.42 -23.59
CA ILE A 296 3.08 -2.20 -24.44
C ILE A 296 3.00 -0.70 -24.73
N GLN A 297 3.36 -0.31 -25.95
CA GLN A 297 3.37 1.07 -26.41
C GLN A 297 1.96 1.50 -26.77
N ILE A 298 1.37 2.43 -26.01
CA ILE A 298 -0.05 2.78 -26.15
C ILE A 298 -0.28 3.74 -27.32
N LYS A 299 0.12 4.99 -27.14
CA LYS A 299 0.19 6.01 -28.19
C LYS A 299 1.15 7.13 -27.80
N ASP A 300 1.60 7.92 -28.76
CA ASP A 300 2.39 9.12 -28.51
C ASP A 300 1.80 10.00 -27.38
N GLY A 301 2.66 10.33 -26.41
CA GLY A 301 2.28 11.13 -25.23
C GLY A 301 1.62 10.35 -24.09
N TRP A 302 1.65 9.01 -24.13
CA TRP A 302 1.32 8.13 -23.00
C TRP A 302 2.55 7.39 -22.52
N GLN A 303 2.62 7.11 -21.22
CA GLN A 303 3.64 6.20 -20.71
C GLN A 303 3.29 4.77 -21.16
N PRO A 304 4.28 3.96 -21.59
CA PRO A 304 4.03 2.57 -21.93
C PRO A 304 3.47 1.81 -20.73
N LEU A 305 2.59 0.86 -20.98
CA LEU A 305 2.26 -0.14 -19.95
C LEU A 305 3.35 -1.20 -19.92
N THR A 306 3.58 -1.80 -18.75
CA THR A 306 4.61 -2.84 -18.59
C THR A 306 4.04 -4.04 -17.88
N ASP A 307 4.44 -5.22 -18.33
CA ASP A 307 4.22 -6.48 -17.63
C ASP A 307 5.57 -7.12 -17.27
N GLY A 308 5.70 -7.57 -16.03
CA GLY A 308 6.95 -8.13 -15.52
C GLY A 308 7.30 -9.43 -16.24
N ALA A 309 8.57 -9.84 -16.21
CA ALA A 309 8.96 -11.13 -16.78
C ALA A 309 8.09 -12.27 -16.19
N PRO A 310 7.63 -13.23 -17.00
CA PRO A 310 6.67 -14.21 -16.54
C PRO A 310 7.31 -15.14 -15.51
N TYR A 311 6.65 -15.31 -14.36
CA TYR A 311 7.01 -16.37 -13.43
C TYR A 311 6.34 -17.67 -13.89
N ILE A 312 7.04 -18.79 -13.96
CA ILE A 312 6.46 -20.04 -14.50
C ILE A 312 6.92 -21.18 -13.59
N TYR A 313 6.00 -22.06 -13.20
CA TYR A 313 6.35 -23.19 -12.34
C TYR A 313 5.45 -24.41 -12.55
N GLN A 314 5.96 -25.56 -12.10
CA GLN A 314 5.17 -26.77 -11.85
C GLN A 314 5.19 -27.08 -10.36
N GLU A 315 4.10 -27.64 -9.86
CA GLU A 315 4.09 -28.19 -8.50
C GLU A 315 4.50 -29.66 -8.56
N VAL A 316 5.60 -30.01 -7.88
CA VAL A 316 6.13 -31.37 -7.82
C VAL A 316 6.24 -31.75 -6.34
N ASN A 317 5.46 -32.73 -5.90
CA ASN A 317 5.40 -33.18 -4.51
C ASN A 317 5.09 -32.03 -3.50
N GLY A 318 4.23 -31.09 -3.88
CA GLY A 318 3.86 -29.93 -3.06
C GLY A 318 4.87 -28.77 -3.10
N GLU A 319 5.97 -28.89 -3.85
CA GLU A 319 6.95 -27.82 -4.02
C GLU A 319 6.82 -27.15 -5.39
N LYS A 320 6.84 -25.81 -5.41
CA LYS A 320 6.93 -25.05 -6.66
C LYS A 320 8.33 -25.19 -7.26
N LYS A 321 8.44 -25.82 -8.42
CA LYS A 321 9.66 -25.93 -9.23
C LYS A 321 9.59 -24.91 -10.37
N PRO A 322 10.40 -23.84 -10.34
CA PRO A 322 10.42 -22.85 -11.42
C PRO A 322 10.82 -23.47 -12.76
N VAL A 323 10.17 -23.03 -13.82
CA VAL A 323 10.50 -23.36 -15.21
C VAL A 323 10.94 -22.06 -15.88
N ALA A 324 12.17 -22.01 -16.38
CA ALA A 324 12.65 -20.81 -17.06
C ALA A 324 11.86 -20.54 -18.34
N GLY A 325 11.40 -19.31 -18.53
CA GLY A 325 10.72 -18.86 -19.74
C GLY A 325 10.60 -17.35 -19.79
N GLU A 326 10.22 -16.85 -20.96
CA GLU A 326 10.15 -15.42 -21.26
C GLU A 326 9.00 -15.09 -22.20
N PHE A 327 8.63 -13.81 -22.28
CA PHE A 327 7.79 -13.33 -23.37
C PHE A 327 8.56 -13.41 -24.69
N THR A 328 7.87 -13.82 -25.75
CA THR A 328 8.40 -13.82 -27.10
C THR A 328 7.45 -13.05 -28.02
N PRO A 329 7.87 -11.91 -28.57
CA PRO A 329 7.11 -11.23 -29.63
C PRO A 329 6.95 -12.16 -30.84
N ILE A 330 5.72 -12.29 -31.32
CA ILE A 330 5.37 -13.04 -32.54
C ILE A 330 5.34 -12.07 -33.71
N ASP A 331 4.75 -10.89 -33.49
CA ASP A 331 4.73 -9.74 -34.39
C ASP A 331 4.62 -8.44 -33.55
N ASP A 332 4.44 -7.29 -34.21
CA ASP A 332 4.40 -5.97 -33.57
C ASP A 332 3.28 -5.81 -32.53
N PHE A 333 2.25 -6.66 -32.58
CA PHE A 333 1.04 -6.55 -31.75
C PHE A 333 0.71 -7.82 -30.96
N THR A 334 1.45 -8.90 -31.19
CA THR A 334 1.17 -10.21 -30.59
C THR A 334 2.40 -10.76 -29.89
N CYS A 335 2.24 -11.18 -28.63
CA CYS A 335 3.28 -11.93 -27.93
C CYS A 335 2.76 -13.30 -27.46
N GLY A 336 3.70 -14.21 -27.22
CA GLY A 336 3.46 -15.48 -26.56
C GLY A 336 4.54 -15.75 -25.52
N PHE A 337 4.70 -17.01 -25.17
CA PHE A 337 5.72 -17.47 -24.23
C PHE A 337 6.70 -18.39 -24.93
N GLN A 338 7.97 -18.32 -24.53
CA GLN A 338 8.98 -19.31 -24.87
C GLN A 338 9.57 -19.89 -23.59
N LEU A 339 9.43 -21.20 -23.41
CA LEU A 339 10.05 -21.90 -22.29
C LEU A 339 11.45 -22.38 -22.72
N SER A 340 12.46 -22.02 -21.93
CA SER A 340 13.84 -22.50 -22.09
C SER A 340 14.19 -23.57 -21.04
N GLY A 341 13.47 -23.57 -19.91
CA GLY A 341 13.57 -24.58 -18.87
C GLY A 341 12.89 -25.89 -19.27
N LYS A 342 13.50 -27.01 -18.89
CA LYS A 342 12.84 -28.32 -18.96
C LYS A 342 11.71 -28.38 -17.94
N TYR A 343 10.60 -29.01 -18.32
CA TYR A 343 9.45 -29.25 -17.46
C TYR A 343 8.82 -30.60 -17.81
N ASP A 344 8.09 -31.19 -16.87
CA ASP A 344 7.40 -32.46 -17.05
C ASP A 344 6.02 -32.22 -17.71
N ARG A 345 5.85 -32.66 -18.95
CA ARG A 345 4.57 -32.50 -19.68
C ARG A 345 3.44 -33.35 -19.10
N GLY A 346 3.72 -34.30 -18.19
CA GLY A 346 2.71 -35.06 -17.46
C GLY A 346 2.11 -34.30 -16.28
N LEU A 347 2.64 -33.12 -15.92
CA LEU A 347 2.16 -32.29 -14.82
C LEU A 347 1.56 -30.98 -15.34
N PRO A 348 0.64 -30.36 -14.59
CA PRO A 348 0.17 -29.01 -14.88
C PRO A 348 1.34 -28.01 -14.90
N LEU A 349 1.21 -26.98 -15.73
CA LEU A 349 2.14 -25.86 -15.79
C LEU A 349 1.36 -24.57 -15.55
N LEU A 350 1.80 -23.76 -14.59
CA LEU A 350 1.22 -22.46 -14.32
C LEU A 350 2.13 -21.38 -14.90
N ILE A 351 1.61 -20.57 -15.82
CA ILE A 351 2.33 -19.48 -16.46
C ILE A 351 1.81 -18.14 -15.92
N ASP A 352 2.77 -17.33 -15.49
CA ASP A 352 2.67 -15.98 -14.97
C ASP A 352 1.82 -15.78 -13.68
N PRO A 353 1.89 -16.67 -12.67
CA PRO A 353 1.24 -16.43 -11.39
C PRO A 353 1.91 -15.30 -10.62
N TYR A 354 1.10 -14.46 -9.99
CA TYR A 354 1.57 -13.24 -9.35
C TYR A 354 2.16 -13.45 -7.95
N VAL A 355 3.41 -13.03 -7.81
CA VAL A 355 3.99 -12.60 -6.53
C VAL A 355 4.44 -11.15 -6.76
N ALA A 356 3.81 -10.19 -6.08
CA ALA A 356 4.07 -8.75 -6.29
C ALA A 356 5.55 -8.41 -6.13
N TRP A 357 6.10 -8.85 -5.00
CA TRP A 357 7.49 -8.72 -4.62
C TRP A 357 7.73 -9.64 -3.41
N GLY A 358 8.99 -9.94 -3.17
CA GLY A 358 9.47 -10.58 -1.95
C GLY A 358 10.88 -10.05 -1.68
N SER A 359 11.25 -9.93 -0.41
CA SER A 359 12.60 -9.54 -0.01
C SER A 359 12.98 -10.30 1.26
N PHE A 360 14.26 -10.57 1.42
CA PHE A 360 14.80 -10.93 2.72
C PHE A 360 14.94 -9.65 3.56
N LEU A 361 14.69 -9.77 4.86
CA LEU A 361 14.94 -8.76 5.90
C LEU A 361 15.93 -9.37 6.88
N GLY A 362 16.90 -8.59 7.35
CA GLY A 362 17.98 -9.10 8.21
C GLY A 362 19.37 -8.92 7.61
N GLY A 363 20.35 -9.54 8.27
CA GLY A 363 21.76 -9.50 7.88
C GLY A 363 22.36 -10.90 7.78
N ALA A 364 23.64 -11.03 8.13
CA ALA A 364 24.37 -12.28 7.98
C ALA A 364 24.10 -13.31 9.10
N ALA A 365 23.39 -12.92 10.16
CA ALA A 365 23.09 -13.77 11.30
C ALA A 365 21.62 -14.23 11.31
N ALA A 366 21.16 -14.81 12.42
CA ALA A 366 19.78 -15.27 12.53
C ALA A 366 18.83 -14.08 12.77
N ASP A 367 17.76 -14.03 11.97
CA ASP A 367 16.76 -12.98 11.96
C ASP A 367 15.36 -13.63 11.92
N TYR A 368 14.45 -13.20 12.79
CA TYR A 368 13.14 -13.80 12.96
C TYR A 368 12.07 -12.73 12.77
N GLY A 369 11.18 -12.93 11.80
CA GLY A 369 9.97 -12.10 11.62
C GLY A 369 8.77 -12.76 12.27
N GLU A 370 8.08 -12.04 13.15
CA GLU A 370 7.02 -12.59 14.01
C GLU A 370 5.67 -11.92 13.75
N GLY A 371 5.65 -10.60 13.56
CA GLY A 371 4.43 -9.82 13.39
C GLY A 371 4.42 -9.01 12.09
N ILE A 372 3.24 -8.87 11.49
CA ILE A 372 3.03 -8.06 10.28
C ILE A 372 1.73 -7.24 10.36
N ALA A 373 1.77 -6.00 9.88
CA ALA A 373 0.61 -5.11 9.76
C ALA A 373 0.67 -4.30 8.46
N VAL A 374 -0.47 -3.77 8.03
CA VAL A 374 -0.60 -2.93 6.83
C VAL A 374 -1.41 -1.68 7.18
N ASP A 375 -0.93 -0.50 6.76
CA ASP A 375 -1.67 0.75 6.95
C ASP A 375 -2.65 1.06 5.80
N SER A 376 -3.43 2.13 5.95
CA SER A 376 -4.39 2.61 4.94
C SER A 376 -3.74 3.03 3.61
N SER A 377 -2.43 3.31 3.62
CA SER A 377 -1.61 3.61 2.44
C SER A 377 -0.96 2.35 1.84
N ARG A 378 -1.28 1.16 2.39
CA ARG A 378 -0.72 -0.14 2.01
C ARG A 378 0.79 -0.25 2.21
N ASN A 379 1.36 0.55 3.10
CA ASN A 379 2.71 0.28 3.59
C ASN A 379 2.65 -0.94 4.50
N VAL A 380 3.66 -1.79 4.42
CA VAL A 380 3.79 -3.01 5.19
C VAL A 380 4.74 -2.75 6.35
N TYR A 381 4.34 -3.18 7.54
CA TYR A 381 5.16 -3.08 8.75
C TYR A 381 5.45 -4.48 9.25
N VAL A 382 6.72 -4.76 9.55
CA VAL A 382 7.18 -6.06 10.07
C VAL A 382 7.88 -5.83 11.39
N THR A 383 7.60 -6.68 12.38
CA THR A 383 8.35 -6.75 13.64
C THR A 383 8.86 -8.16 13.88
N GLY A 384 9.82 -8.27 14.80
CA GLY A 384 10.51 -9.51 15.11
C GLY A 384 11.73 -9.22 15.97
N TYR A 385 12.73 -10.09 15.89
CA TYR A 385 13.98 -9.95 16.61
C TYR A 385 15.19 -10.46 15.83
N THR A 386 16.37 -9.93 16.15
CA THR A 386 17.57 -10.05 15.33
C THR A 386 18.84 -9.91 16.18
N VAL A 387 19.94 -10.52 15.71
CA VAL A 387 21.32 -10.19 16.16
C VAL A 387 22.16 -9.56 15.05
N SER A 388 21.56 -9.39 13.87
CA SER A 388 22.22 -8.86 12.69
C SER A 388 22.36 -7.35 12.81
N THR A 389 23.48 -6.82 12.30
CA THR A 389 23.74 -5.37 12.23
C THR A 389 23.70 -4.86 10.78
N GLY A 390 23.65 -3.54 10.59
CA GLY A 390 23.88 -2.92 9.27
C GLY A 390 22.73 -2.94 8.25
N TRP A 391 21.57 -3.49 8.60
CA TRP A 391 20.40 -3.56 7.71
C TRP A 391 19.24 -2.64 8.14
N VAL A 392 19.32 -2.06 9.35
CA VAL A 392 18.36 -1.10 9.91
C VAL A 392 18.83 0.33 9.63
N SER A 393 17.93 1.17 9.10
CA SER A 393 18.20 2.57 8.75
C SER A 393 16.94 3.44 8.76
N GLY A 394 17.12 4.76 8.93
CA GLY A 394 16.06 5.77 8.79
C GLY A 394 15.13 5.95 10.00
N GLY A 395 15.14 5.03 10.97
CA GLY A 395 14.41 5.15 12.23
C GLY A 395 15.24 5.70 13.39
N ILE A 396 14.72 5.53 14.61
CA ILE A 396 15.26 6.12 15.85
C ILE A 396 16.61 5.50 16.23
N ASN A 397 16.65 4.17 16.25
CA ASN A 397 17.83 3.39 16.60
C ASN A 397 18.26 2.57 15.39
N THR A 398 19.40 2.92 14.80
CA THR A 398 19.94 2.25 13.60
C THR A 398 21.20 1.43 13.90
N THR A 399 21.56 1.32 15.18
CA THR A 399 22.68 0.50 15.65
C THR A 399 22.15 -0.53 16.61
N TYR A 400 22.66 -1.76 16.50
CA TYR A 400 22.36 -2.85 17.42
C TYR A 400 22.67 -2.42 18.86
N LEU A 401 21.71 -2.61 19.75
CA LEU A 401 21.64 -2.06 21.09
C LEU A 401 22.27 -3.00 22.12
N GLY A 402 22.31 -4.31 21.86
CA GLY A 402 23.10 -5.27 22.64
C GLY A 402 22.38 -6.58 22.93
N GLY A 403 22.82 -7.24 24.00
CA GLY A 403 22.27 -8.52 24.48
C GLY A 403 22.19 -9.64 23.44
N ASN A 404 21.26 -10.57 23.67
CA ASN A 404 21.11 -11.78 22.85
C ASN A 404 20.33 -11.55 21.57
N TYR A 405 19.38 -10.60 21.57
CA TYR A 405 18.52 -10.24 20.45
C TYR A 405 17.96 -8.84 20.71
N ASP A 406 17.85 -8.03 19.65
CA ASP A 406 17.08 -6.79 19.66
C ASP A 406 15.77 -6.99 18.91
N ALA A 407 14.70 -6.36 19.39
CA ALA A 407 13.47 -6.25 18.62
C ALA A 407 13.68 -5.26 17.47
N PHE A 408 12.89 -5.38 16.40
CA PHE A 408 12.95 -4.43 15.29
C PHE A 408 11.57 -4.05 14.76
N ILE A 409 11.52 -2.94 14.04
CA ILE A 409 10.41 -2.57 13.15
C ILE A 409 11.00 -2.23 11.77
N VAL A 410 10.37 -2.72 10.72
CA VAL A 410 10.63 -2.32 9.33
C VAL A 410 9.35 -1.79 8.71
N LYS A 411 9.42 -0.65 8.02
CA LYS A 411 8.39 -0.16 7.11
C LYS A 411 8.84 -0.34 5.67
N LEU A 412 8.03 -1.04 4.89
CA LEU A 412 8.14 -1.16 3.44
C LEU A 412 6.99 -0.42 2.77
N SER A 413 7.24 0.18 1.61
CA SER A 413 6.19 0.77 0.79
C SER A 413 5.31 -0.34 0.18
N MET A 414 4.19 0.06 -0.44
CA MET A 414 3.35 -0.87 -1.20
C MET A 414 4.12 -1.62 -2.31
N THR A 415 5.20 -1.05 -2.84
CA THR A 415 6.04 -1.66 -3.88
C THR A 415 7.16 -2.54 -3.31
N GLY A 416 7.20 -2.73 -1.98
CA GLY A 416 8.25 -3.48 -1.30
C GLY A 416 9.56 -2.70 -1.10
N ALA A 417 9.57 -1.39 -1.40
CA ALA A 417 10.76 -0.57 -1.17
C ALA A 417 10.91 -0.28 0.32
N HIS A 418 12.12 -0.42 0.86
CA HIS A 418 12.42 -0.03 2.24
C HIS A 418 12.20 1.48 2.44
N VAL A 419 11.44 1.84 3.47
CA VAL A 419 11.14 3.24 3.82
C VAL A 419 11.96 3.66 5.03
N TRP A 420 11.83 2.92 6.13
CA TRP A 420 12.62 3.07 7.34
C TRP A 420 12.56 1.81 8.18
N SER A 421 13.44 1.71 9.16
CA SER A 421 13.48 0.64 10.16
C SER A 421 14.19 1.12 11.42
N THR A 422 13.88 0.52 12.56
CA THR A 422 14.53 0.82 13.85
C THR A 422 14.68 -0.44 14.68
N TYR A 423 15.74 -0.53 15.48
CA TYR A 423 15.78 -1.44 16.62
C TYR A 423 14.93 -0.89 17.76
N LEU A 424 14.41 -1.79 18.58
CA LEU A 424 13.70 -1.54 19.82
C LEU A 424 14.35 -2.38 20.92
N GLY A 425 14.51 -1.82 22.11
CA GLY A 425 15.18 -2.51 23.21
C GLY A 425 16.32 -1.72 23.83
N GLY A 426 17.25 -2.45 24.45
CA GLY A 426 18.41 -1.91 25.14
C GLY A 426 19.56 -2.91 25.20
N SER A 427 20.29 -2.95 26.32
CA SER A 427 21.47 -3.81 26.46
C SER A 427 21.15 -5.29 26.74
N GLY A 428 19.89 -5.59 27.01
CA GLY A 428 19.37 -6.91 27.31
C GLY A 428 18.82 -7.61 26.07
N GLU A 429 17.94 -8.58 26.27
CA GLU A 429 17.23 -9.26 25.19
C GLU A 429 15.83 -8.69 25.04
N ASP A 430 15.47 -8.44 23.78
CA ASP A 430 14.28 -7.72 23.37
C ASP A 430 13.65 -8.44 22.17
N ARG A 431 12.36 -8.75 22.26
CA ARG A 431 11.64 -9.44 21.16
C ARG A 431 10.32 -8.78 20.85
N GLY A 432 10.09 -8.47 19.57
CA GLY A 432 8.79 -8.04 19.06
C GLY A 432 7.98 -9.23 18.53
N TYR A 433 6.69 -9.29 18.88
CA TYR A 433 5.78 -10.37 18.46
C TYR A 433 4.53 -9.84 17.74
N GLY A 434 3.87 -8.85 18.32
CA GLY A 434 2.66 -8.27 17.74
C GLY A 434 2.91 -6.88 17.17
N ILE A 435 2.29 -6.55 16.05
CA ILE A 435 2.31 -5.21 15.46
C ILE A 435 0.92 -4.83 14.92
N ALA A 436 0.52 -3.58 15.10
CA ALA A 436 -0.69 -3.00 14.55
C ALA A 436 -0.43 -1.59 14.01
N ALA A 437 -1.21 -1.16 13.03
CA ALA A 437 -1.19 0.20 12.51
C ALA A 437 -2.58 0.81 12.62
N ASP A 438 -2.68 2.06 13.09
CA ASP A 438 -3.93 2.79 13.09
C ASP A 438 -4.23 3.46 11.73
N PHE A 439 -5.39 4.10 11.62
CA PHE A 439 -5.82 4.75 10.39
C PHE A 439 -4.95 5.95 9.97
N SER A 440 -4.27 6.57 10.94
CA SER A 440 -3.31 7.67 10.72
C SER A 440 -1.91 7.14 10.40
N GLY A 441 -1.71 5.82 10.38
CA GLY A 441 -0.43 5.18 10.15
C GLY A 441 0.52 5.24 11.34
N ASN A 442 0.03 5.48 12.56
CA ASN A 442 0.81 5.25 13.77
C ASN A 442 0.90 3.74 14.03
N ILE A 443 2.03 3.32 14.58
CA ILE A 443 2.42 1.91 14.70
C ILE A 443 2.52 1.55 16.16
N TYR A 444 2.01 0.38 16.52
CA TYR A 444 1.99 -0.14 17.88
C TYR A 444 2.60 -1.53 17.86
N VAL A 445 3.68 -1.73 18.61
CA VAL A 445 4.36 -3.02 18.73
C VAL A 445 4.31 -3.53 20.15
N THR A 446 4.07 -4.82 20.31
CA THR A 446 4.17 -5.51 21.60
C THR A 446 5.13 -6.69 21.53
N GLY A 447 5.63 -7.07 22.68
CA GLY A 447 6.66 -8.07 22.83
C GLY A 447 7.08 -8.20 24.28
N TYR A 448 8.30 -8.66 24.52
CA TYR A 448 8.89 -8.68 25.86
C TYR A 448 10.35 -8.24 25.85
N THR A 449 10.81 -7.80 27.01
CA THR A 449 12.13 -7.19 27.21
C THR A 449 12.64 -7.49 28.62
N ASN A 450 13.96 -7.65 28.78
CA ASN A 450 14.62 -7.50 30.07
C ASN A 450 15.56 -6.27 30.11
N SER A 451 15.44 -5.41 29.10
CA SER A 451 16.17 -4.16 28.96
C SER A 451 15.48 -3.04 29.73
N THR A 452 16.28 -2.17 30.35
CA THR A 452 15.79 -0.97 31.05
C THR A 452 16.11 0.31 30.28
N GLY A 453 15.43 1.42 30.59
CA GLY A 453 15.86 2.77 30.18
C GLY A 453 15.46 3.21 28.77
N TRP A 454 14.70 2.39 28.02
CA TRP A 454 14.24 2.71 26.66
C TRP A 454 12.71 2.94 26.57
N ILE A 455 11.98 2.64 27.65
CA ILE A 455 10.55 2.90 27.81
C ILE A 455 10.32 4.28 28.43
N SER A 456 9.42 5.07 27.83
CA SER A 456 9.07 6.42 28.27
C SER A 456 7.67 6.85 27.86
N ALA A 457 7.12 7.82 28.60
CA ALA A 457 5.85 8.53 28.34
C ALA A 457 4.55 7.69 28.33
N GLY A 458 4.62 6.39 28.61
CA GLY A 458 3.45 5.53 28.79
C GLY A 458 3.07 5.32 30.26
N TRP A 459 2.11 4.42 30.47
CA TRP A 459 1.46 4.15 31.76
C TRP A 459 2.42 3.63 32.84
N ASP A 460 3.27 2.67 32.51
CA ASP A 460 4.33 2.17 33.38
C ASP A 460 5.69 2.24 32.66
N THR A 461 6.60 3.02 33.21
CA THR A 461 7.97 3.18 32.70
C THR A 461 9.00 2.51 33.60
N SER A 462 8.58 1.75 34.61
CA SER A 462 9.44 1.03 35.54
C SER A 462 9.54 -0.44 35.13
N HIS A 463 10.76 -0.94 35.01
CA HIS A 463 10.98 -2.37 34.78
C HIS A 463 10.88 -3.08 36.13
N ASN A 464 9.84 -3.89 36.30
CA ASN A 464 9.42 -4.40 37.60
C ASN A 464 9.73 -5.90 37.79
N GLY A 465 10.03 -6.61 36.69
CA GLY A 465 10.18 -8.05 36.67
C GLY A 465 11.55 -8.54 36.20
N GLY A 466 11.60 -9.84 35.87
CA GLY A 466 12.76 -10.44 35.17
C GLY A 466 12.68 -10.26 33.65
N TRP A 467 11.45 -10.27 33.14
CA TRP A 467 11.09 -9.95 31.77
C TRP A 467 9.74 -9.28 31.85
N ASP A 468 9.58 -8.13 31.23
CA ASP A 468 8.29 -7.44 31.17
C ASP A 468 7.80 -7.46 29.73
N GLY A 469 6.48 -7.59 29.56
CA GLY A 469 5.87 -7.24 28.29
C GLY A 469 6.08 -5.76 27.99
N PHE A 470 5.95 -5.34 26.74
CA PHE A 470 5.97 -3.92 26.40
C PHE A 470 4.93 -3.55 25.35
N ILE A 471 4.62 -2.26 25.27
CA ILE A 471 4.04 -1.63 24.08
C ILE A 471 4.90 -0.43 23.69
N VAL A 472 5.19 -0.29 22.40
CA VAL A 472 5.84 0.89 21.82
C VAL A 472 4.93 1.47 20.75
N ALA A 473 4.68 2.77 20.83
CA ALA A 473 3.95 3.54 19.84
C ALA A 473 4.90 4.44 19.05
N LEU A 474 4.90 4.30 17.73
CA LEU A 474 5.64 5.13 16.79
C LEU A 474 4.69 5.90 15.86
N SER A 475 5.13 7.06 15.40
CA SER A 475 4.51 7.82 14.32
C SER A 475 4.82 7.17 12.95
N THR A 476 4.13 7.62 11.90
CA THR A 476 4.29 7.07 10.53
C THR A 476 5.70 7.22 9.93
N ASP A 477 6.46 8.20 10.43
CA ASP A 477 7.86 8.47 10.07
C ASP A 477 8.86 7.65 10.90
N GLY A 478 8.37 6.84 11.85
CA GLY A 478 9.19 6.05 12.75
C GLY A 478 9.58 6.77 14.04
N SER A 479 9.12 8.01 14.28
CA SER A 479 9.41 8.75 15.52
C SER A 479 8.70 8.15 16.73
N HIS A 480 9.36 8.08 17.89
CA HIS A 480 8.76 7.54 19.13
C HIS A 480 7.69 8.50 19.66
N ARG A 481 6.57 7.94 20.12
CA ARG A 481 5.46 8.69 20.72
C ARG A 481 5.38 8.42 22.22
N TRP A 482 5.24 7.16 22.58
CA TRP A 482 5.18 6.67 23.95
C TRP A 482 5.46 5.17 23.96
N SER A 483 5.73 4.64 25.14
CA SER A 483 5.94 3.23 25.38
C SER A 483 5.69 2.91 26.84
N THR A 484 5.29 1.68 27.14
CA THR A 484 5.01 1.22 28.50
C THR A 484 5.49 -0.22 28.66
N TYR A 485 5.90 -0.60 29.86
CA TYR A 485 5.97 -2.00 30.27
C TYR A 485 4.56 -2.53 30.56
N LEU A 486 4.40 -3.83 30.44
CA LEU A 486 3.22 -4.62 30.76
C LEU A 486 3.66 -5.79 31.64
N GLY A 487 3.37 -5.72 32.93
CA GLY A 487 3.81 -6.73 33.87
C GLY A 487 3.91 -6.21 35.29
N GLY A 488 4.37 -7.09 36.18
CA GLY A 488 4.58 -6.79 37.59
C GLY A 488 5.91 -7.35 38.07
N SER A 489 5.94 -7.93 39.26
CA SER A 489 7.20 -8.31 39.92
C SER A 489 7.88 -9.59 39.38
N ALA A 490 7.27 -10.31 38.46
CA ALA A 490 7.74 -11.60 37.93
C ALA A 490 8.03 -11.53 36.43
N SER A 491 7.86 -12.60 35.67
CA SER A 491 8.06 -12.59 34.21
C SER A 491 6.73 -12.51 33.46
N ASP A 492 6.67 -11.56 32.54
CA ASP A 492 5.51 -11.18 31.75
C ASP A 492 5.89 -11.00 30.28
N GLN A 493 4.97 -11.29 29.37
CA GLN A 493 5.23 -11.36 27.94
C GLN A 493 4.07 -10.79 27.14
N GLY A 494 4.34 -9.93 26.14
CA GLY A 494 3.36 -9.51 25.14
C GLY A 494 3.42 -10.36 23.87
N PHE A 495 2.26 -10.70 23.30
CA PHE A 495 2.14 -11.50 22.07
C PHE A 495 1.31 -10.83 20.96
N GLY A 496 0.16 -10.25 21.30
CA GLY A 496 -0.76 -9.67 20.32
C GLY A 496 -1.15 -8.25 20.68
N VAL A 497 -1.30 -7.40 19.66
CA VAL A 497 -1.75 -6.01 19.81
C VAL A 497 -2.74 -5.65 18.71
N VAL A 498 -3.79 -4.90 19.06
CA VAL A 498 -4.75 -4.31 18.14
C VAL A 498 -5.04 -2.87 18.56
N VAL A 499 -5.46 -2.05 17.59
CA VAL A 499 -5.86 -0.65 17.83
C VAL A 499 -7.26 -0.43 17.29
N ASP A 500 -8.13 0.19 18.10
CA ASP A 500 -9.50 0.53 17.67
C ASP A 500 -9.56 1.91 16.98
N SER A 501 -10.73 2.28 16.46
CA SER A 501 -10.92 3.53 15.71
C SER A 501 -10.72 4.79 16.56
N ASP A 502 -10.74 4.66 17.88
CA ASP A 502 -10.54 5.76 18.83
C ASP A 502 -9.07 5.81 19.31
N ALA A 503 -8.18 5.07 18.64
CA ALA A 503 -6.76 4.90 18.97
C ALA A 503 -6.51 4.31 20.36
N ASN A 504 -7.46 3.54 20.92
CA ASN A 504 -7.17 2.74 22.10
C ASN A 504 -6.40 1.49 21.69
N VAL A 505 -5.38 1.15 22.48
CA VAL A 505 -4.50 0.02 22.21
C VAL A 505 -4.89 -1.13 23.11
N CYS A 506 -5.22 -2.29 22.53
CA CYS A 506 -5.46 -3.50 23.30
C CYS A 506 -4.30 -4.47 23.06
N ALA A 507 -3.76 -5.06 24.13
CA ALA A 507 -2.70 -6.04 24.04
C ALA A 507 -3.02 -7.29 24.87
N THR A 508 -2.49 -8.43 24.45
CA THR A 508 -2.60 -9.71 25.16
C THR A 508 -1.24 -10.36 25.32
N GLY A 509 -1.14 -11.24 26.30
CA GLY A 509 0.12 -11.83 26.71
C GLY A 509 -0.01 -12.85 27.82
N GLY A 510 1.13 -13.37 28.27
CA GLY A 510 1.21 -14.25 29.44
C GLY A 510 1.86 -13.53 30.60
N SER A 511 1.35 -13.69 31.82
CA SER A 511 1.83 -13.03 33.02
C SER A 511 2.01 -14.00 34.18
N SER A 512 3.17 -13.93 34.85
CA SER A 512 3.42 -14.63 36.12
C SER A 512 3.26 -13.71 37.32
N SER A 513 2.76 -12.50 37.09
CA SER A 513 2.72 -11.40 38.06
C SER A 513 1.29 -11.12 38.53
N PRO A 514 1.03 -11.08 39.85
CA PRO A 514 -0.24 -10.60 40.37
C PRO A 514 -0.31 -9.06 40.38
N GLY A 515 -1.53 -8.51 40.42
CA GLY A 515 -1.79 -7.16 40.92
C GLY A 515 -1.45 -5.98 40.01
N TRP A 516 -1.07 -6.21 38.75
CA TRP A 516 -0.79 -5.13 37.78
C TRP A 516 -1.96 -4.86 36.82
N VAL A 517 -2.90 -5.80 36.67
CA VAL A 517 -4.15 -5.61 35.89
C VAL A 517 -5.32 -5.17 36.78
N SER A 518 -6.24 -4.38 36.24
CA SER A 518 -7.44 -3.91 36.95
C SER A 518 -8.61 -3.62 36.00
N GLY A 519 -9.84 -3.48 36.54
CA GLY A 519 -11.03 -3.08 35.78
C GLY A 519 -11.61 -4.12 34.81
N GLY A 520 -10.98 -5.29 34.68
CA GLY A 520 -11.40 -6.40 33.83
C GLY A 520 -12.36 -7.38 34.51
N TRP A 521 -12.73 -8.44 33.77
CA TRP A 521 -13.64 -9.49 34.25
C TRP A 521 -13.02 -10.34 35.36
N ASP A 522 -11.77 -10.78 35.17
CA ASP A 522 -10.96 -11.41 36.19
C ASP A 522 -9.62 -10.69 36.28
N THR A 523 -9.26 -10.27 37.49
CA THR A 523 -8.01 -9.56 37.80
C THR A 523 -7.18 -10.34 38.82
N THR A 524 -7.53 -11.61 39.06
CA THR A 524 -6.86 -12.49 40.01
C THR A 524 -5.83 -13.32 39.26
N HIS A 525 -4.60 -13.38 39.78
CA HIS A 525 -3.59 -14.31 39.31
C HIS A 525 -3.68 -15.61 40.11
N ASN A 526 -3.95 -16.73 39.44
CA ASN A 526 -4.26 -18.01 40.04
C ASN A 526 -3.34 -19.12 39.50
N GLY A 527 -2.08 -19.16 39.95
CA GLY A 527 -1.17 -20.27 39.65
C GLY A 527 0.20 -19.81 39.17
N GLY A 528 0.69 -20.39 38.06
CA GLY A 528 2.01 -20.11 37.48
C GLY A 528 2.00 -18.93 36.53
N GLN A 529 1.60 -19.16 35.29
CA GLN A 529 1.42 -18.12 34.26
C GLN A 529 -0.05 -18.09 33.83
N ASP A 530 -0.66 -16.91 33.88
CA ASP A 530 -2.02 -16.65 33.41
C ASP A 530 -1.98 -15.80 32.13
N ILE A 531 -3.06 -15.81 31.37
CA ILE A 531 -3.23 -14.94 30.20
C ILE A 531 -3.72 -13.58 30.69
N TYR A 532 -3.21 -12.49 30.12
CA TYR A 532 -3.77 -11.16 30.32
C TYR A 532 -4.34 -10.58 29.02
N ILE A 533 -5.28 -9.66 29.19
CA ILE A 533 -5.67 -8.70 28.18
C ILE A 533 -5.72 -7.32 28.85
N VAL A 534 -5.15 -6.32 28.20
CA VAL A 534 -5.16 -4.93 28.65
C VAL A 534 -5.69 -4.04 27.54
N LYS A 535 -6.42 -2.99 27.93
CA LYS A 535 -6.85 -1.90 27.04
C LYS A 535 -6.30 -0.58 27.58
N LEU A 536 -5.45 0.09 26.82
CA LEU A 536 -4.90 1.41 27.11
C LEU A 536 -5.67 2.45 26.31
N THR A 537 -6.25 3.43 27.01
CA THR A 537 -6.98 4.53 26.39
C THR A 537 -6.08 5.73 26.13
N SER A 538 -6.47 6.62 25.22
CA SER A 538 -5.70 7.80 24.84
C SER A 538 -5.28 8.71 26.01
N GLY A 539 -6.05 8.74 27.11
CA GLY A 539 -5.71 9.45 28.35
C GLY A 539 -4.60 8.78 29.17
N ALA A 540 -4.55 7.44 29.20
CA ALA A 540 -3.50 6.68 29.87
C ALA A 540 -2.14 6.75 29.15
N ASN A 541 -2.14 7.18 27.88
CA ASN A 541 -0.96 7.29 27.02
C ASN A 541 -0.16 8.60 27.23
N SER A 542 -0.47 9.38 28.27
CA SER A 542 0.11 10.73 28.48
C SER A 542 0.46 11.12 29.92
N CYS A 543 0.34 10.22 30.90
CA CYS A 543 0.73 10.53 32.29
C CYS A 543 2.18 10.14 32.57
N GLY A 544 3.04 11.15 32.81
CA GLY A 544 4.38 10.97 33.34
C GLY A 544 4.41 10.54 34.82
N PRO A 545 5.60 10.34 35.41
CA PRO A 545 5.76 9.67 36.70
C PRO A 545 5.13 10.48 37.84
N HIS A 546 4.18 9.87 38.57
CA HIS A 546 3.73 10.43 39.84
C HIS A 546 4.89 10.41 40.84
N THR A 547 5.45 11.59 41.12
CA THR A 547 6.41 11.77 42.19
C THR A 547 5.73 11.46 43.53
N SER A 548 6.49 10.79 44.39
CA SER A 548 6.11 10.18 45.68
C SER A 548 5.61 11.13 46.78
N GLU A 549 5.04 12.29 46.44
CA GLU A 549 4.67 13.33 47.41
C GLU A 549 3.17 13.29 47.77
N GLU A 550 2.28 12.89 46.85
CA GLU A 550 0.82 12.77 47.12
C GLU A 550 0.42 11.45 47.81
N ALA A 551 1.10 10.35 47.51
CA ALA A 551 0.88 9.06 48.17
C ALA A 551 1.18 9.12 49.69
N ARG A 552 2.03 10.08 50.10
CA ARG A 552 2.46 10.24 51.49
C ARG A 552 1.46 11.02 52.35
N GLN A 553 0.51 11.74 51.75
CA GLN A 553 -0.51 12.52 52.47
C GLN A 553 -1.84 11.80 52.65
N THR A 554 -2.13 10.76 51.85
CA THR A 554 -3.46 10.11 51.82
C THR A 554 -3.44 8.63 52.23
N GLY A 555 -2.27 7.99 52.32
CA GLY A 555 -2.15 6.57 52.68
C GLY A 555 -2.72 5.60 51.63
N ALA A 556 -3.06 6.11 50.45
CA ALA A 556 -3.56 5.34 49.31
C ALA A 556 -2.40 4.85 48.42
N THR A 557 -2.53 3.66 47.85
CA THR A 557 -1.57 3.15 46.88
C THR A 557 -1.65 3.96 45.56
N PRO A 558 -0.58 4.03 44.74
CA PRO A 558 -0.62 4.71 43.45
C PRO A 558 -1.78 4.25 42.55
N SER A 559 -2.17 2.97 42.66
CA SER A 559 -3.33 2.39 41.97
C SER A 559 -4.69 2.96 42.40
N GLN A 560 -4.82 3.52 43.61
CA GLN A 560 -6.05 4.14 44.10
C GLN A 560 -6.19 5.61 43.68
N LEU A 561 -5.10 6.29 43.33
CA LEU A 561 -5.12 7.69 42.87
C LEU A 561 -5.66 7.83 41.44
N ILE A 562 -5.45 6.80 40.59
CA ILE A 562 -5.96 6.73 39.21
C ILE A 562 -7.49 6.87 39.16
N PHE A 563 -8.22 6.40 40.19
CA PHE A 563 -9.69 6.42 40.19
C PHE A 563 -10.31 7.80 40.47
N ARG A 564 -9.57 8.75 41.03
CA ARG A 564 -10.16 10.04 41.48
C ARG A 564 -10.23 11.08 40.37
N GLU A 565 -9.37 11.00 39.35
CA GLU A 565 -9.40 11.91 38.19
C GLU A 565 -10.31 11.44 37.05
N MET A 566 -10.85 10.22 37.10
CA MET A 566 -11.76 9.70 36.06
C MET A 566 -13.24 10.11 36.22
N TYR A 567 -13.62 10.83 37.29
CA TYR A 567 -15.02 11.19 37.58
C TYR A 567 -15.25 12.65 38.05
N MET A 568 -14.35 13.58 37.71
CA MET A 568 -14.67 15.01 37.62
C MET A 568 -14.32 15.50 36.23
#